data_AF-A0A837HIW1-F1
#
_entry.id   AF-A0A837HIW1-F1
#
_cell.length_a   1.000
_cell.length_b   1.000
_cell.length_c   1.000
_cell.angle_alpha   90.00
_cell.angle_beta   90.00
_cell.angle_gamma   90.00
#
_symmetry.space_group_name_H-M   'P 1'
#
loop_
_entity.id
_entity.type
_entity.pdbx_description
1 polymer ?
#
loop_
_entity_poly.entity_id
_entity_poly.type
_entity_poly.pdbx_seq_one_letter_code
_entity_poly.pdbx_strand_id
1 'polypeptide(L)'
;MIIRLKQDTNMIRILFLLTIFISVLISLLELFTYSGFMKKHLFFNINIFLFFGFVLVILLSLKLNEIISLKLGKILFVSAISALTAMIVLTSLELIKYPNFIFSVTHIEIKNFSQLIAYLLSASFIVVVSKKLFKVFKNNVFFSTVFVFLLAVYIFKNCTFVSASINRLLPPALAKPTATYSDKMYYLWSDPYRYLETVKQLTSNNEVVFLPTGTSAQAITGNIGLIRYFLYPRSLSLYDPERSKNGFLVVSPGNELGDGDYTLWPNHWVDSDYYYLINTKDRKVKRIDKDFDPIDLSGHFWALVKI
;
A
#
# COMPACT_ATOMS: atom_id res chain seq x y z
N MET A 1 20.83 24.42 38.80
CA MET A 1 20.43 24.88 37.46
C MET A 1 21.11 24.09 36.32
N ILE A 2 22.43 23.88 36.37
CA ILE A 2 23.19 23.16 35.33
C ILE A 2 22.76 21.69 35.15
N ILE A 3 22.40 20.99 36.24
CA ILE A 3 21.95 19.59 36.20
C ILE A 3 20.62 19.45 35.42
N ARG A 4 19.65 20.36 35.63
CA ARG A 4 18.36 20.37 34.88
C ARG A 4 18.57 20.57 33.37
N LEU A 5 19.39 21.55 32.98
CA LEU A 5 19.69 21.82 31.56
C LEU A 5 20.33 20.62 30.84
N LYS A 6 21.18 19.86 31.54
CA LYS A 6 21.82 18.64 31.01
C LYS A 6 20.82 17.48 30.87
N GLN A 7 19.86 17.38 31.79
CA GLN A 7 18.81 16.38 31.81
C GLN A 7 17.79 16.59 30.68
N ASP A 8 17.37 17.85 30.45
CA ASP A 8 16.45 18.22 29.37
C ASP A 8 17.05 17.93 27.98
N THR A 9 18.34 18.20 27.81
CA THR A 9 19.05 17.94 26.55
C THR A 9 19.16 16.43 26.24
N ASN A 10 19.29 15.58 27.27
CA ASN A 10 19.33 14.14 27.09
C ASN A 10 17.95 13.57 26.74
N MET A 11 16.88 14.05 27.40
CA MET A 11 15.52 13.65 27.08
C MET A 11 15.12 13.97 25.63
N ILE A 12 15.49 15.16 25.13
CA ILE A 12 15.26 15.55 23.73
C ILE A 12 15.94 14.60 22.75
N ARG A 13 17.18 14.17 23.04
CA ARG A 13 17.91 13.21 22.20
C ARG A 13 17.25 11.85 22.17
N ILE A 14 16.81 11.35 23.32
CA ILE A 14 16.11 10.07 23.43
C ILE A 14 14.82 10.11 22.64
N LEU A 15 13.99 11.14 22.84
CA LEU A 15 12.73 11.32 22.10
C LEU A 15 12.96 11.40 20.59
N PHE A 16 14.01 12.10 20.16
CA PHE A 16 14.37 12.22 18.75
C PHE A 16 14.71 10.85 18.14
N LEU A 17 15.60 10.11 18.79
CA LEU A 17 16.00 8.78 18.33
C LEU A 17 14.83 7.80 18.32
N LEU A 18 14.02 7.83 19.36
CA LEU A 18 12.84 6.98 19.49
C LEU A 18 11.81 7.27 18.38
N THR A 19 11.60 8.53 18.03
CA THR A 19 10.69 8.93 16.95
C THR A 19 11.15 8.39 15.60
N ILE A 20 12.44 8.54 15.29
CA ILE A 20 13.03 7.99 14.07
C ILE A 20 12.93 6.47 14.07
N PHE A 21 13.33 5.83 15.17
CA PHE A 21 13.33 4.38 15.30
C PHE A 21 11.93 3.79 15.08
N ILE A 22 10.91 4.33 15.74
CA ILE A 22 9.52 3.88 15.58
C ILE A 22 9.04 4.12 14.14
N SER A 23 9.36 5.28 13.55
CA SER A 23 8.96 5.58 12.16
C SER A 23 9.58 4.62 11.15
N VAL A 24 10.86 4.28 11.34
CA VAL A 24 11.56 3.28 10.52
C VAL A 24 10.97 1.88 10.77
N LEU A 25 10.76 1.49 12.03
CA LEU A 25 10.20 0.18 12.38
C LEU A 25 8.81 -0.02 11.75
N ILE A 26 7.94 0.97 11.85
CA ILE A 26 6.60 0.92 11.25
C ILE A 26 6.68 0.85 9.72
N SER A 27 7.59 1.63 9.12
CA SER A 27 7.82 1.58 7.67
C SER A 27 8.32 0.22 7.20
N LEU A 28 9.25 -0.40 7.94
CA LEU A 28 9.74 -1.74 7.67
C LEU A 28 8.64 -2.79 7.86
N LEU A 29 7.81 -2.64 8.89
CA LEU A 29 6.71 -3.56 9.14
C LEU A 29 5.71 -3.55 7.99
N GLU A 30 5.32 -2.37 7.50
CA GLU A 30 4.45 -2.22 6.34
C GLU A 30 5.14 -2.59 5.01
N LEU A 31 6.48 -2.51 4.96
CA LEU A 31 7.28 -2.94 3.82
C LEU A 31 7.30 -4.46 3.65
N PHE A 32 7.51 -5.21 4.74
CA PHE A 32 7.65 -6.67 4.73
C PHE A 32 6.33 -7.44 4.87
N THR A 33 5.21 -6.73 5.00
CA THR A 33 3.88 -7.35 5.10
C THR A 33 3.06 -7.04 3.86
N TYR A 34 2.42 -5.87 3.83
CA TYR A 34 1.64 -5.33 2.70
C TYR A 34 1.17 -3.91 3.04
N SER A 35 0.88 -3.07 2.03
CA SER A 35 0.34 -1.73 2.25
C SER A 35 -1.03 -1.77 2.91
N GLY A 36 -1.19 -0.97 3.95
CA GLY A 36 -2.37 -0.94 4.79
C GLY A 36 -2.34 -1.97 5.92
N PHE A 37 -1.23 -2.68 6.17
CA PHE A 37 -1.09 -3.55 7.34
C PHE A 37 -1.41 -2.80 8.64
N MET A 38 -0.75 -1.65 8.87
CA MET A 38 -0.96 -0.84 10.08
C MET A 38 -2.41 -0.37 10.18
N LYS A 39 -3.00 -0.03 9.03
CA LYS A 39 -4.38 0.41 8.96
C LYS A 39 -5.37 -0.73 9.26
N LYS A 40 -5.07 -1.96 8.84
CA LYS A 40 -5.92 -3.13 9.04
C LYS A 40 -5.87 -3.63 10.48
N HIS A 41 -4.68 -3.69 11.06
CA HIS A 41 -4.45 -4.31 12.37
C HIS A 41 -4.41 -3.33 13.53
N LEU A 42 -3.99 -2.08 13.28
CA LEU A 42 -3.81 -1.05 14.30
C LEU A 42 -4.69 0.20 14.04
N PHE A 43 -5.55 0.15 13.02
CA PHE A 43 -6.46 1.25 12.63
C PHE A 43 -5.77 2.59 12.38
N PHE A 44 -4.47 2.57 12.06
CA PHE A 44 -3.66 3.76 11.90
C PHE A 44 -3.08 3.88 10.48
N ASN A 45 -3.17 5.06 9.86
CA ASN A 45 -2.60 5.31 8.54
C ASN A 45 -1.11 5.66 8.67
N ILE A 46 -0.24 4.87 8.03
CA ILE A 46 1.21 5.07 8.09
C ILE A 46 1.64 6.46 7.62
N ASN A 47 0.99 7.04 6.61
CA ASN A 47 1.37 8.36 6.11
C ASN A 47 1.11 9.47 7.14
N ILE A 48 0.04 9.34 7.93
CA ILE A 48 -0.24 10.25 9.04
C ILE A 48 0.83 10.08 10.12
N PHE A 49 1.22 8.84 10.43
CA PHE A 49 2.25 8.55 11.42
C PHE A 49 3.58 9.19 11.04
N LEU A 50 4.03 8.94 9.81
CA LEU A 50 5.28 9.45 9.29
C LEU A 50 5.25 10.98 9.20
N PHE A 51 4.11 11.58 8.88
CA PHE A 51 3.96 13.03 8.91
C PHE A 51 4.18 13.62 10.31
N PHE A 52 3.50 13.10 11.34
CA PHE A 52 3.70 13.58 12.71
C PHE A 52 5.11 13.27 13.22
N GLY A 53 5.65 12.09 12.92
CA GLY A 53 7.03 11.73 13.23
C GLY A 53 8.02 12.72 12.60
N PHE A 54 7.80 13.11 11.35
CA PHE A 54 8.61 14.10 10.64
C PHE A 54 8.54 15.50 11.26
N VAL A 55 7.34 15.98 11.60
CA VAL A 55 7.15 17.25 12.32
C VAL A 55 7.91 17.23 13.65
N LEU A 56 7.82 16.12 14.38
CA LEU A 56 8.48 15.97 15.67
C LEU A 56 10.01 15.91 15.52
N VAL A 57 10.52 15.26 14.48
CA VAL A 57 11.95 15.28 14.09
C VAL A 57 12.42 16.72 13.82
N ILE A 58 11.65 17.54 13.10
CA ILE A 58 11.96 18.96 12.89
C ILE A 58 12.05 19.68 14.24
N LEU A 59 11.01 19.62 15.06
CA LEU A 59 10.93 20.36 16.32
C LEU A 59 12.06 19.98 17.29
N LEU A 60 12.37 18.69 17.38
CA LEU A 60 13.45 18.20 18.23
C LEU A 60 14.84 18.53 17.67
N SER A 61 15.01 18.51 16.34
CA SER A 61 16.30 18.83 15.69
C SER A 61 16.77 20.26 15.98
N LEU A 62 15.84 21.22 16.11
CA LEU A 62 16.14 22.61 16.49
C LEU A 62 16.85 22.73 17.84
N LYS A 63 16.59 21.78 18.75
CA LYS A 63 17.15 21.76 20.10
C LYS A 63 18.43 20.92 20.22
N LEU A 64 18.85 20.21 19.16
CA LEU A 64 20.08 19.41 19.18
C LEU A 64 21.33 20.29 19.10
N ASN A 65 22.47 19.79 19.59
CA ASN A 65 23.76 20.43 19.34
C ASN A 65 24.23 20.16 17.88
N GLU A 66 24.94 21.09 17.24
CA GLU A 66 25.39 20.99 15.84
C GLU A 66 26.20 19.74 15.56
N ILE A 67 27.14 19.39 16.45
CA ILE A 67 27.97 18.19 16.32
C ILE A 67 27.11 16.92 16.28
N ILE A 68 26.07 16.88 17.12
CA ILE A 68 25.16 15.72 17.22
C ILE A 68 24.26 15.65 16.00
N SER A 69 23.72 16.81 15.57
CA SER A 69 22.96 16.95 14.33
C SER A 69 23.74 16.39 13.14
N LEU A 70 25.00 16.79 12.97
CA LEU A 70 25.83 16.32 11.86
C LEU A 70 26.06 14.81 11.90
N LYS A 71 26.34 14.24 13.08
CA LYS A 71 26.52 12.78 13.23
C LYS A 71 25.25 12.01 12.89
N LEU A 72 24.10 12.42 13.44
CA LEU A 72 22.82 11.77 13.20
C LEU A 72 22.37 11.92 11.74
N GLY A 73 22.53 13.11 11.17
CA GLY A 73 22.24 13.37 9.76
C GLY A 73 23.04 12.46 8.83
N LYS A 74 24.33 12.25 9.09
CA LYS A 74 25.17 11.30 8.34
C LYS A 74 24.67 9.86 8.47
N ILE A 75 24.32 9.40 9.67
CA ILE A 75 23.80 8.05 9.88
C ILE A 75 22.52 7.85 9.05
N LEU A 76 21.57 8.79 9.13
CA LEU A 76 20.32 8.73 8.37
C LEU A 76 20.56 8.76 6.86
N PHE A 77 21.52 9.57 6.40
CA PHE A 77 21.90 9.63 4.99
C PHE A 77 22.46 8.29 4.51
N VAL A 78 23.41 7.72 5.25
CA VAL A 78 24.00 6.41 4.92
C VAL A 78 22.92 5.34 4.90
N SER A 79 22.02 5.30 5.89
CA SER A 79 20.89 4.37 5.90
C SER A 79 19.97 4.54 4.67
N ALA A 80 19.72 5.78 4.24
CA ALA A 80 18.92 6.05 3.04
C ALA A 80 19.60 5.55 1.77
N ILE A 81 20.91 5.76 1.64
CA ILE A 81 21.70 5.25 0.50
C ILE A 81 21.74 3.72 0.51
N SER A 82 21.94 3.09 1.67
CA SER A 82 21.89 1.63 1.79
C SER A 82 20.53 1.08 1.36
N ALA A 83 19.43 1.71 1.79
CA ALA A 83 18.09 1.35 1.34
C ALA A 83 17.96 1.51 -0.18
N LEU A 84 18.34 2.66 -0.74
CA LEU A 84 18.29 2.90 -2.18
C LEU A 84 19.08 1.85 -2.98
N THR A 85 20.29 1.51 -2.55
CA THR A 85 21.10 0.45 -3.17
C THR A 85 20.38 -0.89 -3.11
N ALA A 86 19.79 -1.25 -1.96
CA ALA A 86 19.00 -2.48 -1.84
C ALA A 86 17.80 -2.47 -2.80
N MET A 87 17.10 -1.35 -2.96
CA MET A 87 15.99 -1.21 -3.92
C MET A 87 16.45 -1.46 -5.36
N ILE A 88 17.59 -0.88 -5.75
CA ILE A 88 18.18 -1.05 -7.08
C ILE A 88 18.55 -2.53 -7.29
N VAL A 89 19.21 -3.16 -6.32
CA VAL A 89 19.57 -4.59 -6.40
C VAL A 89 18.34 -5.46 -6.55
N LEU A 90 17.30 -5.26 -5.73
CA LEU A 90 16.05 -6.03 -5.81
C LEU A 90 15.36 -5.82 -7.16
N THR A 91 15.31 -4.59 -7.68
CA THR A 91 14.70 -4.28 -8.97
C THR A 91 15.50 -4.88 -10.13
N SER A 92 16.83 -4.87 -10.06
CA SER A 92 17.68 -5.50 -11.07
C SER A 92 17.56 -7.02 -11.07
N LEU A 93 17.47 -7.65 -9.89
CA LEU A 93 17.21 -9.09 -9.78
C LEU A 93 15.83 -9.46 -10.33
N GLU A 94 14.84 -8.56 -10.20
CA GLU A 94 13.51 -8.71 -10.81
C GLU A 94 13.57 -8.75 -12.34
N LEU A 95 14.37 -7.87 -12.94
CA LEU A 95 14.56 -7.80 -14.39
C LEU A 95 15.26 -9.05 -14.95
N ILE A 96 16.12 -9.70 -14.17
CA ILE A 96 16.87 -10.90 -14.59
C ILE A 96 16.00 -12.17 -14.48
N LYS A 97 15.08 -12.23 -13.53
CA LYS A 97 14.21 -13.40 -13.28
C LYS A 97 12.95 -13.31 -14.15
N TYR A 98 11.88 -12.78 -13.56
CA TYR A 98 10.58 -12.53 -14.19
C TYR A 98 9.93 -11.32 -13.51
N PRO A 99 9.13 -10.51 -14.22
CA PRO A 99 8.42 -9.40 -13.60
C PRO A 99 7.55 -9.87 -12.42
N ASN A 100 7.63 -9.16 -11.29
CA ASN A 100 6.94 -9.47 -10.02
C ASN A 100 7.43 -10.71 -9.24
N PHE A 101 8.52 -11.38 -9.60
CA PHE A 101 8.99 -12.57 -8.87
C PHE A 101 9.38 -12.27 -7.41
N ILE A 102 10.32 -11.35 -7.19
CA ILE A 102 10.85 -10.98 -5.88
C ILE A 102 9.77 -10.29 -5.07
N PHE A 103 8.98 -9.40 -5.68
CA PHE A 103 7.89 -8.74 -4.97
C PHE A 103 6.78 -9.71 -4.54
N SER A 104 6.56 -10.79 -5.29
CA SER A 104 5.58 -11.82 -4.92
C SER A 104 6.12 -12.82 -3.91
N VAL A 105 7.42 -13.14 -3.91
CA VAL A 105 8.05 -14.08 -2.98
C VAL A 105 8.41 -13.44 -1.64
N THR A 106 8.89 -12.18 -1.67
CA THR A 106 9.31 -11.45 -0.47
C THR A 106 8.22 -10.58 0.14
N HIS A 107 7.11 -10.40 -0.58
CA HIS A 107 6.00 -9.49 -0.22
C HIS A 107 6.43 -8.04 0.02
N ILE A 108 7.56 -7.64 -0.55
CA ILE A 108 8.08 -6.29 -0.45
C ILE A 108 7.29 -5.38 -1.40
N GLU A 109 6.67 -4.33 -0.87
CA GLU A 109 6.03 -3.31 -1.71
C GLU A 109 6.98 -2.15 -2.04
N ILE A 110 7.27 -1.96 -3.34
CA ILE A 110 8.20 -0.94 -3.82
C ILE A 110 7.81 0.49 -3.43
N LYS A 111 6.50 0.73 -3.30
CA LYS A 111 5.96 2.02 -2.84
C LYS A 111 6.39 2.31 -1.41
N ASN A 112 6.28 1.35 -0.51
CA ASN A 112 6.66 1.49 0.90
C ASN A 112 8.19 1.62 1.02
N PHE A 113 8.93 0.96 0.13
CA PHE A 113 10.37 1.07 0.04
C PHE A 113 10.79 2.52 -0.32
N SER A 114 10.13 3.10 -1.33
CA SER A 114 10.35 4.49 -1.75
C SER A 114 9.98 5.48 -0.66
N GLN A 115 8.91 5.22 0.11
CA GLN A 115 8.50 6.04 1.25
C GLN A 115 9.55 6.04 2.38
N LEU A 116 10.13 4.88 2.71
CA LEU A 116 11.20 4.78 3.70
C LEU A 116 12.44 5.59 3.28
N ILE A 117 12.88 5.46 2.03
CA ILE A 117 14.02 6.22 1.49
C ILE A 117 13.73 7.73 1.58
N ALA A 118 12.55 8.16 1.12
CA ALA A 118 12.15 9.55 1.15
C ALA A 118 12.10 10.10 2.59
N TYR A 119 11.60 9.33 3.54
CA TYR A 119 11.60 9.71 4.96
C TYR A 119 13.01 9.88 5.50
N LEU A 120 13.91 8.92 5.27
CA LEU A 120 15.30 8.96 5.77
C LEU A 120 16.10 10.12 5.16
N LEU A 121 15.97 10.37 3.85
CA LEU A 121 16.62 11.51 3.19
C LEU A 121 16.10 12.84 3.73
N SER A 122 14.78 12.97 3.88
CA SER A 122 14.16 14.20 4.38
C SER A 122 14.56 14.46 5.83
N ALA A 123 14.53 13.43 6.68
CA ALA A 123 14.99 13.51 8.07
C ALA A 123 16.49 13.86 8.15
N SER A 124 17.34 13.24 7.33
CA SER A 124 18.76 13.56 7.25
C SER A 124 19.00 15.04 6.90
N PHE A 125 18.37 15.51 5.82
CA PHE A 125 18.50 16.89 5.36
C PHE A 125 18.06 17.89 6.44
N ILE A 126 16.90 17.67 7.05
CA ILE A 126 16.42 18.54 8.13
C ILE A 126 17.37 18.54 9.31
N VAL A 127 17.89 17.40 9.73
CA VAL A 127 18.77 17.35 10.89
C VAL A 127 20.07 18.11 10.62
N VAL A 128 20.60 18.08 9.40
CA VAL A 128 21.82 18.81 9.03
C VAL A 128 21.57 20.31 8.86
N VAL A 129 20.45 20.69 8.26
CA VAL A 129 20.23 22.08 7.80
C VAL A 129 19.27 22.86 8.71
N SER A 130 18.50 22.20 9.60
CA SER A 130 17.45 22.79 10.45
C SER A 130 17.86 24.07 11.15
N LYS A 131 19.06 24.17 11.74
CA LYS A 131 19.51 25.40 12.42
C LYS A 131 19.79 26.56 11.47
N LYS A 132 20.43 26.28 10.34
CA LYS A 132 20.71 27.29 9.30
C LYS A 132 19.41 27.74 8.65
N LEU A 133 18.55 26.78 8.30
CA LEU A 133 17.21 27.03 7.79
C LEU A 133 16.38 27.82 8.79
N PHE A 134 16.36 27.46 10.09
CA PHE A 134 15.60 28.19 11.10
C PHE A 134 16.12 29.62 11.31
N LYS A 135 17.44 29.84 11.24
CA LYS A 135 18.01 31.19 11.28
C LYS A 135 17.60 32.03 10.06
N VAL A 136 17.56 31.42 8.87
CA VAL A 136 17.07 32.05 7.64
C VAL A 136 15.56 32.29 7.71
N PHE A 137 14.77 31.30 8.15
CA PHE A 137 13.31 31.36 8.28
C PHE A 137 12.84 32.36 9.35
N LYS A 138 13.57 32.47 10.47
CA LYS A 138 13.29 33.45 11.52
C LYS A 138 13.46 34.88 11.01
N ASN A 139 14.42 35.10 10.11
CA ASN A 139 14.75 36.44 9.62
C ASN A 139 14.13 36.76 8.26
N ASN A 140 13.55 35.79 7.56
CA ASN A 140 13.11 35.95 6.18
C ASN A 140 11.71 35.38 5.99
N VAL A 141 10.72 36.26 6.20
CA VAL A 141 9.27 35.96 6.15
C VAL A 141 8.88 35.26 4.85
N PHE A 142 9.51 35.60 3.72
CA PHE A 142 9.25 34.96 2.43
C PHE A 142 9.56 33.46 2.45
N PHE A 143 10.76 33.08 2.92
CA PHE A 143 11.13 31.67 3.00
C PHE A 143 10.24 30.92 3.99
N SER A 144 9.92 31.50 5.14
CA SER A 144 9.05 30.84 6.13
C SER A 144 7.65 30.64 5.57
N THR A 145 7.15 31.62 4.80
CA THR A 145 5.86 31.51 4.11
C THR A 145 5.89 30.46 3.01
N VAL A 146 6.94 30.40 2.18
CA VAL A 146 7.09 29.37 1.13
C VAL A 146 7.26 27.98 1.73
N PHE A 147 8.01 27.81 2.81
CA PHE A 147 8.15 26.53 3.48
C PHE A 147 6.86 26.09 4.16
N VAL A 148 6.17 26.99 4.86
CA VAL A 148 4.84 26.71 5.43
C VAL A 148 3.84 26.42 4.31
N PHE A 149 3.92 27.10 3.18
CA PHE A 149 3.08 26.84 2.00
C PHE A 149 3.39 25.49 1.37
N LEU A 150 4.66 25.12 1.17
CA LEU A 150 5.06 23.82 0.64
C LEU A 150 4.72 22.69 1.60
N LEU A 151 4.92 22.90 2.91
CA LEU A 151 4.47 21.99 3.95
C LEU A 151 2.94 21.90 3.94
N ALA A 152 2.23 23.01 3.79
CA ALA A 152 0.77 23.04 3.70
C ALA A 152 0.29 22.38 2.41
N VAL A 153 0.96 22.50 1.27
CA VAL A 153 0.63 21.83 0.02
C VAL A 153 0.96 20.34 0.10
N TYR A 154 2.07 19.97 0.73
CA TYR A 154 2.41 18.57 1.01
C TYR A 154 1.38 17.96 1.96
N ILE A 155 1.05 18.64 3.06
CA ILE A 155 -0.03 18.28 3.98
C ILE A 155 -1.32 18.22 3.19
N PHE A 156 -1.72 19.22 2.42
CA PHE A 156 -2.99 19.25 1.72
C PHE A 156 -3.07 18.15 0.67
N LYS A 157 -2.01 17.85 -0.08
CA LYS A 157 -1.96 16.77 -1.08
C LYS A 157 -2.00 15.38 -0.44
N ASN A 158 -1.32 15.19 0.68
CA ASN A 158 -1.34 13.93 1.41
C ASN A 158 -2.59 13.79 2.30
N CYS A 159 -3.11 14.91 2.82
CA CYS A 159 -4.34 15.03 3.60
C CYS A 159 -5.57 15.02 2.72
N THR A 160 -5.56 15.40 1.44
CA THR A 160 -6.68 15.15 0.52
C THR A 160 -6.74 13.68 0.18
N PHE A 161 -5.61 13.01 -0.02
CA PHE A 161 -5.58 11.55 -0.18
C PHE A 161 -6.00 10.82 1.11
N VAL A 162 -5.54 11.30 2.27
CA VAL A 162 -5.92 10.79 3.59
C VAL A 162 -7.35 11.19 3.97
N SER A 163 -7.87 12.34 3.54
CA SER A 163 -9.26 12.79 3.78
C SER A 163 -10.22 12.05 2.87
N ALA A 164 -9.87 11.82 1.60
CA ALA A 164 -10.62 10.93 0.72
C ALA A 164 -10.62 9.50 1.28
N SER A 165 -9.48 9.04 1.80
CA SER A 165 -9.40 7.76 2.52
C SER A 165 -10.27 7.80 3.78
N ILE A 166 -10.12 8.77 4.68
CA ILE A 166 -10.87 8.91 5.94
C ILE A 166 -12.37 9.02 5.65
N ASN A 167 -12.82 9.88 4.74
CA ASN A 167 -14.22 10.03 4.36
C ASN A 167 -14.78 8.77 3.69
N ARG A 168 -13.95 7.97 3.02
CA ARG A 168 -14.38 6.66 2.48
C ARG A 168 -14.37 5.55 3.53
N LEU A 169 -13.43 5.58 4.47
CA LEU A 169 -13.12 4.47 5.38
C LEU A 169 -13.73 4.60 6.76
N LEU A 170 -13.79 5.82 7.26
CA LEU A 170 -14.18 6.17 8.61
C LEU A 170 -15.71 6.10 8.79
N PRO A 171 -16.55 6.59 7.87
CA PRO A 171 -18.00 6.49 8.07
C PRO A 171 -18.50 5.04 8.18
N PRO A 172 -18.06 4.07 7.35
CA PRO A 172 -18.44 2.67 7.55
C PRO A 172 -17.89 2.06 8.84
N ALA A 173 -16.66 2.40 9.21
CA ALA A 173 -16.00 1.86 10.40
C ALA A 173 -16.61 2.42 11.71
N LEU A 174 -17.06 3.67 11.71
CA LEU A 174 -17.71 4.33 12.85
C LEU A 174 -19.21 4.08 12.92
N ALA A 175 -19.90 3.93 11.77
CA ALA A 175 -21.33 3.63 11.76
C ALA A 175 -21.66 2.24 12.32
N LYS A 176 -20.71 1.29 12.24
CA LYS A 176 -20.87 -0.08 12.75
C LYS A 176 -19.61 -0.54 13.49
N PRO A 177 -19.37 -0.03 14.71
CA PRO A 177 -18.13 -0.31 15.44
C PRO A 177 -17.98 -1.80 15.78
N THR A 178 -19.11 -2.48 16.05
CA THR A 178 -19.21 -3.92 16.33
C THR A 178 -19.18 -4.81 15.09
N ALA A 179 -19.14 -4.24 13.88
CA ALA A 179 -19.07 -5.02 12.65
C ALA A 179 -17.77 -5.82 12.58
N THR A 180 -17.87 -7.04 12.07
CA THR A 180 -16.72 -7.93 11.88
C THR A 180 -15.76 -7.36 10.83
N TYR A 181 -14.55 -7.91 10.76
CA TYR A 181 -13.60 -7.53 9.71
C TYR A 181 -14.19 -7.71 8.30
N SER A 182 -14.90 -8.82 8.05
CA SER A 182 -15.52 -9.14 6.75
C SER A 182 -16.61 -8.12 6.40
N ASP A 183 -17.44 -7.74 7.37
CA ASP A 183 -18.47 -6.70 7.18
C ASP A 183 -17.85 -5.34 6.83
N LYS A 184 -16.79 -4.95 7.57
CA LYS A 184 -16.07 -3.69 7.31
C LYS A 184 -15.45 -3.68 5.92
N MET A 185 -14.82 -4.78 5.50
CA MET A 185 -14.26 -4.87 4.14
C MET A 185 -15.34 -4.82 3.06
N TYR A 186 -16.50 -5.44 3.29
CA TYR A 186 -17.64 -5.34 2.38
C TYR A 186 -18.13 -3.90 2.21
N TYR A 187 -18.25 -3.10 3.28
CA TYR A 187 -18.66 -1.70 3.11
C TYR A 187 -17.63 -0.85 2.35
N LEU A 188 -16.35 -1.25 2.36
CA LEU A 188 -15.27 -0.48 1.74
C LEU A 188 -15.02 -0.84 0.28
N TRP A 189 -15.33 -2.07 -0.09
CA TRP A 189 -14.95 -2.67 -1.37
C TRP A 189 -16.09 -3.39 -2.08
N SER A 190 -17.25 -3.54 -1.44
CA SER A 190 -18.48 -4.16 -1.97
C SER A 190 -18.24 -5.59 -2.51
N ASP A 191 -18.89 -5.92 -3.62
CA ASP A 191 -18.86 -7.18 -4.35
C ASP A 191 -17.45 -7.71 -4.66
N PRO A 192 -16.47 -6.88 -5.09
CA PRO A 192 -15.08 -7.32 -5.26
C PRO A 192 -14.49 -8.05 -4.05
N TYR A 193 -14.76 -7.57 -2.82
CA TYR A 193 -14.25 -8.23 -1.62
C TYR A 193 -14.89 -9.60 -1.41
N ARG A 194 -16.22 -9.69 -1.54
CA ARG A 194 -16.94 -10.95 -1.36
C ARG A 194 -16.54 -11.99 -2.40
N TYR A 195 -16.39 -11.56 -3.65
CA TYR A 195 -15.91 -12.43 -4.71
C TYR A 195 -14.55 -13.04 -4.36
N LEU A 196 -13.57 -12.22 -3.97
CA LEU A 196 -12.22 -12.70 -3.64
C LEU A 196 -12.19 -13.54 -2.36
N GLU A 197 -13.07 -13.27 -1.39
CA GLU A 197 -13.27 -14.13 -0.21
C GLU A 197 -13.80 -15.52 -0.63
N THR A 198 -14.74 -15.58 -1.58
CA THR A 198 -15.24 -16.83 -2.16
C THR A 198 -14.17 -17.56 -2.97
N VAL A 199 -13.37 -16.86 -3.79
CA VAL A 199 -12.22 -17.45 -4.51
C VAL A 199 -11.25 -18.11 -3.53
N LYS A 200 -10.97 -17.45 -2.41
CA LYS A 200 -10.11 -18.00 -1.35
C LYS A 200 -10.69 -19.27 -0.70
N GLN A 201 -12.01 -19.42 -0.65
CA GLN A 201 -12.67 -20.61 -0.14
C GLN A 201 -12.70 -21.76 -1.15
N LEU A 202 -12.81 -21.45 -2.44
CA LEU A 202 -12.93 -22.43 -3.52
C LEU A 202 -11.59 -23.01 -4.01
N THR A 203 -10.49 -22.34 -3.69
CA THR A 203 -9.15 -22.77 -4.09
C THR A 203 -8.40 -23.32 -2.88
N SER A 204 -7.40 -24.18 -3.10
CA SER A 204 -6.45 -24.63 -2.09
C SER A 204 -5.17 -23.77 -2.05
N ASN A 205 -4.46 -23.72 -0.90
CA ASN A 205 -3.35 -22.78 -0.71
C ASN A 205 -2.19 -22.96 -1.73
N ASN A 206 -2.07 -24.14 -2.32
CA ASN A 206 -1.00 -24.51 -3.25
C ASN A 206 -1.37 -24.28 -4.72
N GLU A 207 -2.63 -23.97 -5.02
CA GLU A 207 -3.06 -23.72 -6.40
C GLU A 207 -2.71 -22.30 -6.83
N VAL A 208 -2.25 -22.18 -8.08
CA VAL A 208 -1.95 -20.89 -8.69
C VAL A 208 -3.26 -20.22 -9.09
N VAL A 209 -3.43 -18.97 -8.68
CA VAL A 209 -4.51 -18.12 -9.16
C VAL A 209 -3.94 -17.10 -10.15
N PHE A 210 -4.38 -17.20 -11.39
CA PHE A 210 -4.01 -16.32 -12.49
C PHE A 210 -4.80 -15.02 -12.44
N LEU A 211 -4.06 -13.92 -12.54
CA LEU A 211 -4.54 -12.55 -12.43
C LEU A 211 -4.82 -11.95 -13.80
N PRO A 212 -5.79 -11.01 -13.89
CA PRO A 212 -6.00 -10.20 -15.08
C PRO A 212 -4.74 -9.44 -15.52
N THR A 213 -4.50 -9.39 -16.83
CA THR A 213 -3.45 -8.58 -17.48
C THR A 213 -3.90 -7.12 -17.70
N GLY A 214 -4.69 -6.59 -16.75
CA GLY A 214 -5.74 -5.59 -16.94
C GLY A 214 -5.45 -4.32 -17.77
N THR A 215 -6.55 -3.73 -18.26
CA THR A 215 -6.63 -2.40 -18.89
C THR A 215 -7.33 -1.39 -17.95
N SER A 216 -7.44 -0.11 -18.33
CA SER A 216 -8.05 0.96 -17.52
C SER A 216 -9.52 0.71 -17.14
N ALA A 217 -10.26 -0.08 -17.92
CA ALA A 217 -11.69 -0.34 -17.69
C ALA A 217 -11.97 -1.26 -16.47
N GLN A 218 -10.96 -1.99 -16.00
CA GLN A 218 -11.04 -2.88 -14.82
C GLN A 218 -10.30 -2.31 -13.60
N ALA A 219 -10.21 -0.98 -13.47
CA ALA A 219 -9.35 -0.31 -12.47
C ALA A 219 -9.57 -0.73 -10.99
N ILE A 220 -10.75 -1.26 -10.64
CA ILE A 220 -11.09 -1.75 -9.30
C ILE A 220 -11.18 -3.28 -9.27
N THR A 221 -11.94 -3.88 -10.17
CA THR A 221 -12.26 -5.33 -10.20
C THR A 221 -11.10 -6.18 -10.72
N GLY A 222 -10.30 -5.65 -11.64
CA GLY A 222 -9.08 -6.25 -12.16
C GLY A 222 -7.81 -5.67 -11.53
N ASN A 223 -7.96 -4.95 -10.41
CA ASN A 223 -6.83 -4.33 -9.73
C ASN A 223 -5.94 -5.42 -9.11
N ILE A 224 -4.81 -5.68 -9.78
CA ILE A 224 -3.82 -6.68 -9.36
C ILE A 224 -3.39 -6.50 -7.90
N GLY A 225 -3.21 -5.26 -7.45
CA GLY A 225 -2.83 -4.98 -6.06
C GLY A 225 -3.92 -5.39 -5.06
N LEU A 226 -5.19 -5.11 -5.38
CA LEU A 226 -6.34 -5.48 -4.56
C LEU A 226 -6.53 -7.01 -4.50
N ILE A 227 -6.42 -7.68 -5.65
CA ILE A 227 -6.53 -9.14 -5.73
C ILE A 227 -5.42 -9.80 -4.91
N ARG A 228 -4.16 -9.32 -5.06
CA ARG A 228 -3.02 -9.77 -4.25
C ARG A 228 -3.27 -9.60 -2.75
N TYR A 229 -3.77 -8.44 -2.35
CA TYR A 229 -4.06 -8.15 -0.95
C TYR A 229 -5.07 -9.12 -0.32
N PHE A 230 -6.19 -9.42 -1.01
CA PHE A 230 -7.23 -10.27 -0.46
C PHE A 230 -6.96 -11.77 -0.58
N LEU A 231 -6.28 -12.19 -1.65
CA LEU A 231 -5.92 -13.58 -1.86
C LEU A 231 -4.64 -13.99 -1.15
N TYR A 232 -3.88 -13.08 -0.53
CA TYR A 232 -2.72 -13.46 0.29
C TYR A 232 -3.06 -14.57 1.33
N PRO A 233 -2.19 -15.60 1.52
CA PRO A 233 -0.86 -15.83 0.95
C PRO A 233 -0.83 -16.75 -0.29
N ARG A 234 -1.86 -16.73 -1.15
CA ARG A 234 -1.93 -17.63 -2.31
C ARG A 234 -0.81 -17.40 -3.33
N SER A 235 -0.50 -18.43 -4.11
CA SER A 235 0.37 -18.32 -5.27
C SER A 235 -0.38 -17.58 -6.39
N LEU A 236 0.14 -16.43 -6.81
CA LEU A 236 -0.50 -15.57 -7.80
C LEU A 236 0.44 -15.33 -8.97
N SER A 237 -0.05 -15.50 -10.19
CA SER A 237 0.71 -15.25 -11.42
C SER A 237 -0.11 -14.38 -12.38
N LEU A 238 0.56 -13.66 -13.28
CA LEU A 238 -0.15 -13.07 -14.42
C LEU A 238 -0.62 -14.19 -15.36
N TYR A 239 -1.81 -14.02 -15.93
CA TYR A 239 -2.30 -14.93 -16.95
C TYR A 239 -1.60 -14.70 -18.29
N ASP A 240 -1.21 -15.79 -18.91
CA ASP A 240 -0.64 -15.92 -20.24
C ASP A 240 -1.32 -17.13 -20.89
N PRO A 241 -2.17 -16.95 -21.92
CA PRO A 241 -2.92 -18.05 -22.55
C PRO A 241 -2.06 -19.21 -23.02
N GLU A 242 -0.80 -18.97 -23.41
CA GLU A 242 0.09 -20.02 -23.93
C GLU A 242 0.75 -20.84 -22.82
N ARG A 243 0.94 -20.23 -21.64
CA ARG A 243 1.76 -20.79 -20.55
C ARG A 243 0.99 -21.14 -19.29
N SER A 244 -0.18 -20.52 -19.10
CA SER A 244 -0.98 -20.67 -17.90
C SER A 244 -1.84 -21.92 -18.04
N LYS A 245 -1.40 -22.98 -17.35
CA LYS A 245 -2.11 -24.26 -17.26
C LYS A 245 -2.17 -24.69 -15.81
N ASN A 246 -3.17 -25.49 -15.44
CA ASN A 246 -3.31 -26.08 -14.11
C ASN A 246 -3.41 -25.03 -12.99
N GLY A 247 -4.43 -24.18 -13.03
CA GLY A 247 -4.69 -23.16 -12.02
C GLY A 247 -6.09 -22.58 -12.11
N PHE A 248 -6.31 -21.46 -11.44
CA PHE A 248 -7.60 -20.77 -11.45
C PHE A 248 -7.47 -19.36 -12.00
N LEU A 249 -8.24 -19.05 -13.03
CA LEU A 249 -8.29 -17.74 -13.64
C LEU A 249 -9.40 -16.90 -12.99
N VAL A 250 -9.02 -15.77 -12.41
CA VAL A 250 -9.95 -14.79 -11.85
C VAL A 250 -10.61 -14.01 -12.99
N VAL A 251 -11.93 -14.02 -13.03
CA VAL A 251 -12.71 -13.22 -13.98
C VAL A 251 -13.06 -11.87 -13.35
N SER A 252 -12.77 -10.80 -14.08
CA SER A 252 -12.96 -9.43 -13.65
C SER A 252 -14.03 -8.74 -14.51
N PRO A 253 -15.25 -8.51 -14.00
CA PRO A 253 -16.21 -7.65 -14.67
C PRO A 253 -15.71 -6.20 -14.60
N GLY A 254 -15.50 -5.55 -15.74
CA GLY A 254 -15.15 -4.13 -15.79
C GLY A 254 -16.34 -3.23 -15.50
N ASN A 255 -16.09 -1.92 -15.47
CA ASN A 255 -17.15 -0.93 -15.25
C ASN A 255 -18.04 -0.82 -16.50
N GLU A 256 -19.31 -0.48 -16.31
CA GLU A 256 -20.20 -0.05 -17.41
C GLU A 256 -19.57 1.17 -18.10
N LEU A 257 -19.26 1.04 -19.40
CA LEU A 257 -18.83 2.17 -20.21
C LEU A 257 -20.05 2.92 -20.75
N GLY A 258 -20.87 3.52 -19.88
CA GLY A 258 -21.92 4.50 -20.25
C GLY A 258 -23.11 4.01 -21.11
N ASP A 259 -22.93 2.98 -21.93
CA ASP A 259 -23.86 2.50 -22.95
C ASP A 259 -24.39 1.09 -22.63
N GLY A 260 -24.20 0.59 -21.41
CA GLY A 260 -24.66 -0.74 -20.96
C GLY A 260 -23.72 -1.90 -21.33
N ASP A 261 -22.64 -1.64 -22.06
CA ASP A 261 -21.61 -2.64 -22.35
C ASP A 261 -20.63 -2.77 -21.19
N TYR A 262 -20.59 -3.98 -20.60
CA TYR A 262 -19.62 -4.37 -19.58
C TYR A 262 -18.34 -4.86 -20.23
N THR A 263 -17.21 -4.22 -19.93
CA THR A 263 -15.91 -4.75 -20.38
C THR A 263 -15.45 -5.89 -19.47
N LEU A 264 -15.70 -7.14 -19.84
CA LEU A 264 -15.22 -8.30 -19.09
C LEU A 264 -13.74 -8.59 -19.36
N TRP A 265 -13.03 -9.15 -18.37
CA TRP A 265 -11.77 -9.85 -18.60
C TRP A 265 -11.84 -11.26 -17.97
N PRO A 266 -11.44 -12.34 -18.68
CA PRO A 266 -11.10 -12.34 -20.10
C PRO A 266 -12.33 -12.05 -20.96
N ASN A 267 -12.13 -11.44 -22.13
CA ASN A 267 -13.19 -11.12 -23.10
C ASN A 267 -13.27 -12.12 -24.25
N HIS A 268 -12.64 -13.28 -24.10
CA HIS A 268 -12.58 -14.36 -25.07
C HIS A 268 -12.85 -15.68 -24.38
N TRP A 269 -13.14 -16.70 -25.18
CA TRP A 269 -13.27 -18.09 -24.74
C TRP A 269 -12.00 -18.60 -24.06
N VAL A 270 -12.18 -19.34 -22.97
CA VAL A 270 -11.07 -19.99 -22.25
C VAL A 270 -11.36 -21.48 -22.17
N ASP A 271 -10.45 -22.28 -22.72
CA ASP A 271 -10.43 -23.74 -22.56
C ASP A 271 -10.30 -24.06 -21.07
N SER A 272 -11.31 -24.72 -20.49
CA SER A 272 -11.44 -24.85 -19.04
C SER A 272 -12.07 -26.16 -18.63
N ASP A 273 -11.52 -26.80 -17.59
CA ASP A 273 -12.10 -28.02 -17.01
C ASP A 273 -13.53 -27.78 -16.51
N TYR A 274 -13.73 -26.64 -15.86
CA TYR A 274 -15.01 -26.15 -15.34
C TYR A 274 -14.85 -24.69 -14.90
N TYR A 275 -15.96 -24.01 -14.65
CA TYR A 275 -15.94 -22.73 -13.96
C TYR A 275 -17.02 -22.60 -12.90
N TYR A 276 -16.78 -21.74 -11.93
CA TYR A 276 -17.75 -21.35 -10.92
C TYR A 276 -18.38 -20.02 -11.28
N LEU A 277 -19.71 -19.99 -11.36
CA LEU A 277 -20.50 -18.77 -11.31
C LEU A 277 -20.71 -18.37 -9.85
N ILE A 278 -20.33 -17.15 -9.51
CA ILE A 278 -20.35 -16.61 -8.16
C ILE A 278 -21.29 -15.41 -8.11
N ASN A 279 -22.35 -15.54 -7.32
CA ASN A 279 -23.24 -14.43 -6.99
C ASN A 279 -22.72 -13.74 -5.71
N THR A 280 -22.21 -12.51 -5.83
CA THR A 280 -21.63 -11.79 -4.69
C THR A 280 -22.67 -11.27 -3.69
N LYS A 281 -23.94 -11.18 -4.09
CA LYS A 281 -25.02 -10.69 -3.22
C LYS A 281 -25.42 -11.74 -2.18
N ASP A 282 -25.60 -12.99 -2.60
CA ASP A 282 -26.03 -14.10 -1.73
C ASP A 282 -24.96 -15.18 -1.49
N ARG A 283 -23.76 -14.99 -2.05
CA ARG A 283 -22.61 -15.92 -1.95
C ARG A 283 -22.88 -17.32 -2.50
N LYS A 284 -23.91 -17.50 -3.33
CA LYS A 284 -24.14 -18.79 -3.98
C LYS A 284 -23.12 -19.02 -5.08
N VAL A 285 -22.66 -20.26 -5.14
CA VAL A 285 -21.69 -20.74 -6.13
C VAL A 285 -22.35 -21.84 -6.94
N LYS A 286 -22.31 -21.73 -8.26
CA LYS A 286 -22.76 -22.77 -9.20
C LYS A 286 -21.59 -23.21 -10.05
N ARG A 287 -21.27 -24.50 -10.03
CA ARG A 287 -20.28 -25.08 -10.93
C ARG A 287 -20.90 -25.37 -12.30
N ILE A 288 -20.15 -25.09 -13.36
CA ILE A 288 -20.51 -25.35 -14.74
C ILE A 288 -19.36 -26.15 -15.37
N ASP A 289 -19.64 -27.36 -15.84
CA ASP A 289 -18.67 -28.28 -16.42
C ASP A 289 -18.64 -28.14 -17.95
N LYS A 290 -18.09 -27.03 -18.43
CA LYS A 290 -17.76 -26.76 -19.84
C LYS A 290 -16.73 -25.63 -19.92
N ASP A 291 -16.23 -25.39 -21.13
CA ASP A 291 -15.41 -24.21 -21.46
C ASP A 291 -16.10 -22.91 -21.03
N PHE A 292 -15.29 -21.97 -20.57
CA PHE A 292 -15.77 -20.68 -20.14
C PHE A 292 -15.99 -19.75 -21.34
N ASP A 293 -17.24 -19.34 -21.52
CA ASP A 293 -17.62 -18.28 -22.45
C ASP A 293 -17.99 -17.00 -21.67
N PRO A 294 -17.35 -15.85 -21.94
CA PRO A 294 -17.80 -14.54 -21.47
C PRO A 294 -19.30 -14.28 -21.54
N ILE A 295 -19.99 -14.78 -22.58
CA ILE A 295 -21.43 -14.61 -22.79
C ILE A 295 -22.25 -15.30 -21.68
N ASP A 296 -21.69 -16.32 -21.02
CA ASP A 296 -22.35 -16.98 -19.89
C ASP A 296 -22.54 -16.03 -18.68
N LEU A 297 -21.81 -14.91 -18.65
CA LEU A 297 -21.91 -13.87 -17.62
C LEU A 297 -22.92 -12.78 -18.00
N SER A 298 -24.18 -13.17 -18.15
CA SER A 298 -25.28 -12.21 -18.33
C SER A 298 -25.71 -11.62 -16.98
N GLY A 299 -25.47 -10.32 -16.74
CA GLY A 299 -26.04 -9.59 -15.59
C GLY A 299 -25.27 -9.66 -14.26
N HIS A 300 -24.14 -8.95 -14.18
CA HIS A 300 -23.35 -8.73 -12.95
C HIS A 300 -22.77 -9.97 -12.24
N PHE A 301 -22.68 -11.12 -12.92
CA PHE A 301 -22.09 -12.31 -12.30
C PHE A 301 -20.57 -12.28 -12.37
N TRP A 302 -19.95 -12.83 -11.32
CA TRP A 302 -18.52 -13.05 -11.24
C TRP A 302 -18.22 -14.52 -11.54
N ALA A 303 -17.02 -14.83 -12.02
CA ALA A 303 -16.62 -16.21 -12.27
C ALA A 303 -15.20 -16.52 -11.81
N LEU A 304 -14.96 -17.79 -11.54
CA LEU A 304 -13.63 -18.35 -11.29
C LEU A 304 -13.47 -19.57 -12.20
N VAL A 305 -12.53 -19.53 -13.13
CA VAL A 305 -12.38 -20.54 -14.18
C VAL A 305 -11.22 -21.46 -13.83
N LYS A 306 -11.41 -22.78 -13.91
CA LYS A 306 -10.35 -23.77 -13.73
C LYS A 306 -9.73 -24.10 -15.09
N ILE A 307 -8.42 -23.87 -15.21
CA ILE A 307 -7.60 -24.16 -16.40
C ILE A 307 -6.42 -25.06 -16.05
#